data_AF-A0A800F5S6-F1
#
_entry.id   AF-A0A800F5S6-F1
#
_cell.length_a   1.000
_cell.length_b   1.000
_cell.length_c   1.000
_cell.angle_alpha   90.00
_cell.angle_beta   90.00
_cell.angle_gamma   90.00
#
_symmetry.space_group_name_H-M   'P 1'
#
loop_
_entity.id
_entity.type
_entity.pdbx_description
1 polymer ?
#
loop_
_entity_poly.entity_id
_entity_poly.type
_entity_poly.pdbx_seq_one_letter_code
_entity_poly.pdbx_strand_id
1 'polypeptide(L)'
;MSLLLVGCGERPQDGRVGSEGDDRPRIAIAGIAIESSTFSPAQTTMAGFRVTRGDEIFASYPFLSEGSSARDRATWLPTLRGRATPGGIVTREAYESMTEEILDRLEAVLPLDGLFFDIHGAMSVVGLDDPEGDLLARIREVIGTDVLVSTSMDLHGNVSERLAQETDLITCYRMAPHEDAMESKYRAVDNLLDRLEGGMGKPLFKAWIPVPILLPGEKTSTRIEPAQSLYARIEPITLRDGVTDAAIWIGYAWADEPRN
;
A
#
# COMPACT_ATOMS: atom_id res chain seq x y z
N MET A 1 51.72 -10.71 14.33
CA MET A 1 51.87 -9.30 13.87
C MET A 1 51.22 -9.27 12.49
N SER A 2 50.01 -8.76 12.27
CA SER A 2 49.31 -7.63 12.88
C SER A 2 47.84 -7.96 13.17
N LEU A 3 47.38 -7.53 14.35
CA LEU A 3 45.97 -7.38 14.71
C LEU A 3 45.47 -6.09 14.05
N LEU A 4 44.34 -6.10 13.35
CA LEU A 4 43.58 -4.88 13.05
C LEU A 4 42.31 -4.89 13.90
N LEU A 5 42.33 -4.11 14.97
CA LEU A 5 41.16 -3.65 15.71
C LEU A 5 40.64 -2.40 15.00
N VAL A 6 39.45 -2.47 14.40
CA VAL A 6 38.72 -1.28 13.96
C VAL A 6 37.78 -0.92 15.11
N GLY A 7 38.13 0.15 15.83
CA GLY A 7 37.32 0.71 16.89
C GLY A 7 36.04 1.34 16.35
N CYS A 8 34.94 1.15 17.08
CA CYS A 8 33.69 1.87 16.84
C CYS A 8 33.93 3.37 17.04
N GLY A 9 33.90 4.14 15.96
CA GLY A 9 33.76 5.58 16.02
C GLY A 9 32.33 5.93 16.43
N GLU A 10 32.19 6.70 17.51
CA GLU A 10 30.93 7.33 17.90
C GLU A 10 30.41 8.17 16.73
N ARG A 11 29.15 7.95 16.34
CA ARG A 11 28.48 8.80 15.35
C ARG A 11 28.18 10.16 15.98
N PRO A 12 28.23 11.26 15.20
CA PRO A 12 27.81 12.56 15.70
C PRO A 12 26.34 12.49 16.10
N GLN A 13 26.04 12.92 17.32
CA GLN A 13 24.68 13.19 17.76
C GLN A 13 24.16 14.35 16.90
N ASP A 14 23.29 14.04 15.94
CA ASP A 14 22.59 15.08 15.21
C ASP A 14 21.61 15.75 16.18
N GLY A 15 21.73 17.07 16.27
CA GLY A 15 21.11 17.89 17.29
C GLY A 15 19.62 18.05 17.05
N ARG A 16 18.81 17.10 17.54
CA ARG A 16 17.41 17.38 17.87
C ARG A 16 17.38 18.21 19.15
N VAL A 17 17.48 19.53 18.99
CA VAL A 17 17.11 20.49 20.03
C VAL A 17 15.59 20.37 20.19
N GLY A 18 15.16 19.89 21.36
CA GLY A 18 13.78 19.53 21.65
C GLY A 18 12.79 20.68 21.49
N SER A 19 11.72 20.42 20.75
CA SER A 19 10.37 20.69 21.26
C SER A 19 9.93 19.46 22.05
N GLU A 20 9.12 19.62 23.11
CA GLU A 20 8.33 18.51 23.69
C GLU A 20 7.32 18.02 22.62
N GLY A 21 7.84 17.30 21.62
CA GLY A 21 7.13 16.80 20.47
C GLY A 21 6.91 15.31 20.62
N ASP A 22 5.77 14.85 20.14
CA ASP A 22 5.47 13.44 20.02
C ASP A 22 6.58 12.74 19.19
N ASP A 23 7.40 11.90 19.85
CA ASP A 23 8.50 11.15 19.21
C ASP A 23 7.99 9.99 18.33
N ARG A 24 6.66 9.81 18.24
CA ARG A 24 6.05 8.76 17.42
C ARG A 24 6.20 9.05 15.93
N PRO A 25 6.34 8.01 15.09
CA PRO A 25 6.38 8.17 13.64
C PRO A 25 5.14 8.89 13.11
N ARG A 26 5.35 9.82 12.18
CA ARG A 26 4.28 10.56 11.49
C ARG A 26 3.86 9.80 10.25
N ILE A 27 2.64 9.26 10.25
CA ILE A 27 2.16 8.36 9.20
C ILE A 27 0.89 8.92 8.54
N ALA A 28 0.97 9.17 7.24
CA ALA A 28 -0.21 9.54 6.45
C ALA A 28 -1.00 8.31 5.98
N ILE A 29 -2.29 8.51 5.70
CA ILE A 29 -3.13 7.54 4.99
C ILE A 29 -3.68 8.22 3.75
N ALA A 30 -3.46 7.64 2.57
CA ALA A 30 -3.96 8.16 1.31
C ALA A 30 -4.25 7.02 0.32
N GLY A 31 -5.16 7.25 -0.63
CA GLY A 31 -5.30 6.36 -1.78
C GLY A 31 -6.65 6.39 -2.47
N ILE A 32 -6.71 5.74 -3.63
CA ILE A 32 -7.91 5.59 -4.44
C ILE A 32 -8.11 4.08 -4.69
N ALA A 33 -9.27 3.55 -4.30
CA ALA A 33 -9.56 2.14 -4.35
C ALA A 33 -10.85 1.86 -5.13
N ILE A 34 -10.69 1.23 -6.29
CA ILE A 34 -11.76 0.69 -7.11
C ILE A 34 -11.22 -0.48 -7.95
N GLU A 35 -12.04 -1.50 -8.14
CA GLU A 35 -11.85 -2.50 -9.19
C GLU A 35 -12.59 -2.03 -10.45
N SER A 36 -11.89 -1.88 -11.57
CA SER A 36 -12.46 -1.32 -12.79
C SER A 36 -12.33 -2.29 -13.96
N SER A 37 -13.44 -2.61 -14.60
CA SER A 37 -13.42 -3.38 -15.85
C SER A 37 -13.34 -2.47 -17.07
N THR A 38 -12.35 -2.69 -17.93
CA THR A 38 -12.22 -2.01 -19.23
C THR A 38 -13.19 -2.56 -20.28
N PHE A 39 -13.79 -3.73 -20.04
CA PHE A 39 -14.81 -4.33 -20.90
C PHE A 39 -16.23 -3.82 -20.62
N SER A 40 -16.41 -3.06 -19.53
CA SER A 40 -17.68 -2.41 -19.21
C SER A 40 -17.81 -1.09 -19.99
N PRO A 41 -18.98 -0.80 -20.61
CA PRO A 41 -19.22 0.51 -21.23
C PRO A 41 -19.49 1.62 -20.20
N ALA A 42 -19.68 1.26 -18.93
CA ALA A 42 -19.88 2.24 -17.86
C ALA A 42 -18.57 2.97 -17.55
N GLN A 43 -18.69 4.19 -17.03
CA GLN A 43 -17.56 4.92 -16.45
C GLN A 43 -17.88 5.29 -15.02
N THR A 44 -16.87 5.23 -14.16
CA THR A 44 -16.97 5.68 -12.77
C THR A 44 -16.51 7.13 -12.69
N THR A 45 -17.46 8.03 -12.44
CA THR A 45 -17.20 9.46 -12.20
C THR A 45 -16.96 9.71 -10.70
N MET A 46 -16.63 10.94 -10.32
CA MET A 46 -16.47 11.33 -8.91
C MET A 46 -17.68 10.96 -8.04
N ALA A 47 -18.90 11.00 -8.59
CA ALA A 47 -20.12 10.62 -7.88
C ALA A 47 -20.19 9.14 -7.49
N GLY A 48 -19.40 8.28 -8.13
CA GLY A 48 -19.28 6.86 -7.78
C GLY A 48 -18.36 6.60 -6.58
N PHE A 49 -17.57 7.59 -6.16
CA PHE A 49 -16.64 7.46 -5.03
C PHE A 49 -17.25 7.98 -3.73
N ARG A 50 -17.09 7.19 -2.67
CA ARG A 50 -17.13 7.70 -1.30
C ARG A 50 -15.76 8.26 -0.97
N VAL A 51 -15.66 9.58 -0.94
CA VAL A 51 -14.45 10.30 -0.57
C VAL A 51 -14.50 10.69 0.91
N THR A 52 -13.63 10.09 1.72
CA THR A 52 -13.46 10.41 3.15
C THR A 52 -12.16 11.18 3.37
N ARG A 53 -12.16 12.12 4.31
CA ARG A 53 -11.04 13.04 4.56
C ARG A 53 -10.67 13.09 6.04
N GLY A 54 -9.39 13.27 6.34
CA GLY A 54 -8.91 13.40 7.72
C GLY A 54 -9.39 12.25 8.60
N ASP A 55 -9.79 12.57 9.82
CA ASP A 55 -10.13 11.56 10.84
C ASP A 55 -11.32 10.67 10.47
N GLU A 56 -12.18 11.06 9.51
CA GLU A 56 -13.25 10.20 9.00
C GLU A 56 -12.70 8.88 8.41
N ILE A 57 -11.45 8.88 7.98
CA ILE A 57 -10.77 7.71 7.42
C ILE A 57 -10.63 6.59 8.46
N PHE A 58 -10.49 6.91 9.76
CA PHE A 58 -10.35 5.89 10.81
C PHE A 58 -11.57 4.98 10.94
N ALA A 59 -12.76 5.47 10.59
CA ALA A 59 -13.97 4.65 10.58
C ALA A 59 -13.88 3.45 9.62
N SER A 60 -12.93 3.45 8.68
CA SER A 60 -12.68 2.33 7.77
C SER A 60 -11.72 1.27 8.32
N TYR A 61 -11.08 1.53 9.47
CA TYR A 61 -10.01 0.70 10.03
C TYR A 61 -10.24 0.47 11.53
N PRO A 62 -10.92 -0.61 11.93
CA PRO A 62 -11.13 -0.93 13.35
C PRO A 62 -9.83 -1.01 14.15
N PHE A 63 -8.72 -1.43 13.52
CA PHE A 63 -7.41 -1.46 14.15
C PHE A 63 -6.79 -0.06 14.39
N LEU A 64 -7.39 1.03 13.88
CA LEU A 64 -7.03 2.42 14.17
C LEU A 64 -8.09 3.16 15.00
N SER A 65 -9.02 2.44 15.64
CA SER A 65 -9.95 3.06 16.58
C SER A 65 -9.21 3.69 17.76
N GLU A 66 -9.81 4.69 18.41
CA GLU A 66 -9.25 5.26 19.64
C GLU A 66 -8.91 4.18 20.68
N GLY A 67 -7.70 4.25 21.24
CA GLY A 67 -7.18 3.28 22.21
C GLY A 67 -6.73 1.94 21.65
N SER A 68 -6.69 1.75 20.33
CA SER A 68 -6.08 0.57 19.73
C SER A 68 -4.55 0.67 19.73
N SER A 69 -3.87 -0.49 19.77
CA SER A 69 -2.39 -0.53 19.74
C SER A 69 -1.81 0.21 18.53
N ALA A 70 -2.29 -0.08 17.31
CA ALA A 70 -1.76 0.59 16.12
C ALA A 70 -2.09 2.09 16.08
N ARG A 71 -3.20 2.52 16.69
CA ARG A 71 -3.55 3.94 16.81
C ARG A 71 -2.54 4.69 17.68
N ASP A 72 -2.09 4.08 18.77
CA ASP A 72 -1.25 4.73 19.76
C ASP A 72 0.25 4.73 19.40
N ARG A 73 0.66 3.88 18.46
CA ARG A 73 2.05 3.71 17.99
C ARG A 73 2.56 4.81 17.05
N ALA A 74 1.68 5.63 16.48
CA ALA A 74 2.04 6.66 15.50
C ALA A 74 1.23 7.95 15.65
N THR A 75 1.80 9.06 15.20
CA THR A 75 1.04 10.28 14.90
C THR A 75 0.40 10.11 13.51
N TRP A 76 -0.86 9.70 13.49
CA TRP A 76 -1.59 9.49 12.24
C TRP A 76 -2.10 10.80 11.64
N LEU A 77 -1.83 11.01 10.35
CA LEU A 77 -2.18 12.20 9.58
C LEU A 77 -2.97 11.80 8.31
N PRO A 78 -4.22 11.28 8.43
CA PRO A 78 -4.97 10.85 7.27
C PRO A 78 -5.26 12.03 6.35
N THR A 79 -5.19 11.78 5.05
CA THR A 79 -5.37 12.82 4.04
C THR A 79 -6.72 12.63 3.37
N LEU A 80 -6.73 11.93 2.22
CA LEU A 80 -7.91 11.60 1.45
C LEU A 80 -7.89 10.12 1.09
N ARG A 81 -9.07 9.51 1.17
CA ARG A 81 -9.31 8.18 0.64
C ARG A 81 -10.56 8.20 -0.22
N GLY A 82 -10.41 7.85 -1.49
CA GLY A 82 -11.52 7.59 -2.40
C GLY A 82 -11.79 6.10 -2.52
N ARG A 83 -13.01 5.64 -2.21
CA ARG A 83 -13.41 4.23 -2.45
C ARG A 83 -14.70 4.16 -3.24
N ALA A 84 -14.71 3.34 -4.28
CA ALA A 84 -15.92 3.00 -5.03
C ALA A 84 -16.17 1.49 -5.00
N THR A 85 -17.39 1.09 -5.34
CA THR A 85 -17.70 -0.32 -5.65
C THR A 85 -17.08 -0.72 -6.99
N PRO A 86 -16.85 -2.01 -7.25
CA PRO A 86 -16.43 -2.47 -8.56
C PRO A 86 -17.32 -1.93 -9.69
N GLY A 87 -16.71 -1.48 -10.78
CA GLY A 87 -17.40 -0.70 -11.80
C GLY A 87 -16.65 -0.66 -13.14
N GLY A 88 -17.04 0.28 -13.99
CA GLY A 88 -16.31 0.55 -15.23
C GLY A 88 -15.14 1.51 -15.02
N ILE A 89 -14.37 1.73 -16.08
CA ILE A 89 -13.17 2.59 -16.09
C ILE A 89 -13.43 3.96 -15.45
N VAL A 90 -12.48 4.44 -14.64
CA VAL A 90 -12.58 5.74 -13.95
C VAL A 90 -12.35 6.86 -14.95
N THR A 91 -13.18 7.90 -14.90
CA THR A 91 -12.96 9.11 -15.71
C THR A 91 -11.65 9.78 -15.34
N ARG A 92 -10.88 10.26 -16.33
CA ARG A 92 -9.63 11.01 -16.07
C ARG A 92 -9.85 12.19 -15.12
N GLU A 93 -10.95 12.92 -15.27
CA GLU A 93 -11.31 14.05 -14.41
C GLU A 93 -11.44 13.65 -12.92
N ALA A 94 -12.16 12.57 -12.62
CA ALA A 94 -12.31 12.10 -11.24
C ALA A 94 -10.97 11.65 -10.64
N TYR A 95 -10.15 10.95 -11.43
CA TYR A 95 -8.82 10.53 -11.02
C TYR A 95 -7.91 11.72 -10.72
N GLU A 96 -7.81 12.69 -11.63
CA GLU A 96 -6.98 13.89 -11.45
C GLU A 96 -7.45 14.71 -10.26
N SER A 97 -8.76 14.93 -10.11
CA SER A 97 -9.30 15.68 -8.98
C SER A 97 -8.98 15.05 -7.62
N MET A 98 -9.09 13.72 -7.49
CA MET A 98 -8.68 13.04 -6.25
C MET A 98 -7.16 13.03 -6.07
N THR A 99 -6.40 12.92 -7.15
CA THR A 99 -4.93 12.93 -7.13
C THR A 99 -4.41 14.28 -6.64
N GLU A 100 -4.84 15.37 -7.26
CA GLU A 100 -4.49 16.74 -6.84
C GLU A 100 -4.81 16.97 -5.36
N GLU A 101 -6.01 16.60 -4.90
CA GLU A 101 -6.37 16.77 -3.49
C GLU A 101 -5.52 15.89 -2.55
N ILE A 102 -5.14 14.67 -2.95
CA ILE A 102 -4.22 13.83 -2.18
C ILE A 102 -2.85 14.52 -2.05
N LEU A 103 -2.31 15.05 -3.15
CA LEU A 103 -1.00 15.69 -3.17
C LEU A 103 -0.99 16.95 -2.28
N ASP A 104 -1.97 17.84 -2.43
CA ASP A 104 -2.11 19.05 -1.61
C ASP A 104 -2.18 18.74 -0.11
N ARG A 105 -2.95 17.70 0.25
CA ARG A 105 -3.10 17.29 1.65
C ARG A 105 -1.84 16.64 2.21
N LEU A 106 -1.10 15.88 1.39
CA LEU A 106 0.18 15.30 1.81
C LEU A 106 1.22 16.40 2.04
N GLU A 107 1.30 17.39 1.16
CA GLU A 107 2.21 18.53 1.32
C GLU A 107 1.91 19.29 2.63
N ALA A 108 0.64 19.50 2.94
CA ALA A 108 0.22 20.21 4.16
C ALA A 108 0.56 19.50 5.48
N VAL A 109 0.88 18.21 5.46
CA VAL A 109 1.20 17.41 6.66
C VAL A 109 2.65 16.98 6.75
N LEU A 110 3.51 17.42 5.82
CA LEU A 110 4.95 17.19 5.89
C LEU A 110 5.57 17.79 7.17
N PRO A 111 6.67 17.22 7.69
CA PRO A 111 7.34 15.99 7.22
C PRO A 111 6.56 14.71 7.59
N LEU A 112 6.83 13.61 6.87
CA LEU A 112 6.28 12.28 7.15
C LEU A 112 7.41 11.27 7.34
N ASP A 113 7.17 10.23 8.13
CA ASP A 113 8.04 9.07 8.26
C ASP A 113 7.48 7.87 7.49
N GLY A 114 6.14 7.78 7.37
CA GLY A 114 5.47 6.72 6.61
C GLY A 114 4.21 7.16 5.88
N LEU A 115 3.81 6.34 4.92
CA LEU A 115 2.53 6.41 4.21
C LEU A 115 1.90 5.02 4.17
N PHE A 116 0.68 4.88 4.69
CA PHE A 116 -0.19 3.77 4.35
C PHE A 116 -1.00 4.10 3.10
N PHE A 117 -0.59 3.52 1.98
CA PHE A 117 -1.19 3.69 0.66
C PHE A 117 -2.32 2.67 0.47
N ASP A 118 -3.58 3.08 0.69
CA ASP A 118 -4.76 2.21 0.59
C ASP A 118 -5.36 2.25 -0.82
N ILE A 119 -5.01 1.25 -1.62
CA ILE A 119 -5.45 1.09 -3.01
C ILE A 119 -6.14 -0.26 -3.23
N HIS A 120 -6.77 -0.42 -4.39
CA HIS A 120 -7.31 -1.73 -4.81
C HIS A 120 -6.27 -2.55 -5.60
N GLY A 121 -5.48 -1.87 -6.45
CA GLY A 121 -4.53 -2.49 -7.36
C GLY A 121 -5.11 -2.85 -8.73
N ALA A 122 -6.42 -2.69 -8.95
CA ALA A 122 -7.11 -3.02 -10.20
C ALA A 122 -7.95 -1.85 -10.74
N MET A 123 -7.52 -0.61 -10.47
CA MET A 123 -8.11 0.58 -11.05
C MET A 123 -7.65 0.74 -12.50
N SER A 124 -8.56 1.13 -13.37
CA SER A 124 -8.27 1.58 -14.73
C SER A 124 -8.78 3.00 -14.89
N VAL A 125 -8.03 3.85 -15.59
CA VAL A 125 -8.38 5.26 -15.82
C VAL A 125 -8.35 5.55 -17.31
N VAL A 126 -9.33 6.32 -17.80
CA VAL A 126 -9.40 6.69 -19.22
C VAL A 126 -8.11 7.40 -19.66
N GLY A 127 -7.41 6.79 -20.61
CA GLY A 127 -6.17 7.34 -21.19
C GLY A 127 -4.96 7.34 -20.24
N LEU A 128 -4.94 6.45 -19.24
CA LEU A 128 -3.81 6.31 -18.32
C LEU A 128 -3.57 4.83 -18.00
N ASP A 129 -2.38 4.36 -18.36
CA ASP A 129 -1.89 3.04 -17.96
C ASP A 129 -1.35 3.08 -16.52
N ASP A 130 -1.55 1.99 -15.79
CA ASP A 130 -1.02 1.79 -14.43
C ASP A 130 -1.33 2.97 -13.49
N PRO A 131 -2.61 3.30 -13.26
CA PRO A 131 -2.98 4.49 -12.52
C PRO A 131 -2.55 4.45 -11.04
N GLU A 132 -2.44 3.28 -10.41
CA GLU A 132 -1.90 3.20 -9.05
C GLU A 132 -0.39 3.46 -8.98
N GLY A 133 0.39 2.98 -9.95
CA GLY A 133 1.81 3.33 -10.05
C GLY A 133 2.03 4.80 -10.40
N ASP A 134 1.15 5.40 -11.22
CA ASP A 134 1.16 6.83 -11.52
C ASP A 134 0.88 7.67 -10.28
N LEU A 135 -0.19 7.34 -9.53
CA LEU A 135 -0.53 8.02 -8.29
C LEU A 135 0.64 7.96 -7.29
N LEU A 136 1.24 6.78 -7.10
CA LEU A 136 2.33 6.65 -6.14
C LEU A 136 3.59 7.40 -6.59
N ALA A 137 3.91 7.41 -7.89
CA ALA A 137 5.04 8.18 -8.40
C ALA A 137 4.86 9.69 -8.16
N ARG A 138 3.66 10.24 -8.37
CA ARG A 138 3.36 11.64 -8.05
C ARG A 138 3.39 11.92 -6.55
N ILE A 139 2.90 11.00 -5.74
CA ILE A 139 3.01 11.10 -4.27
C ILE A 139 4.48 11.15 -3.84
N ARG A 140 5.35 10.37 -4.47
CA ARG A 140 6.80 10.34 -4.20
C ARG A 140 7.49 11.66 -4.53
N GLU A 141 7.00 12.42 -5.51
CA GLU A 141 7.48 13.78 -5.77
C GLU A 141 7.21 14.74 -4.60
N VAL A 142 6.13 14.51 -3.84
CA VAL A 142 5.75 15.34 -2.68
C VAL A 142 6.43 14.88 -1.40
N ILE A 143 6.34 13.58 -1.08
CA ILE A 143 6.80 13.06 0.21
C ILE A 143 8.29 12.66 0.19
N GLY A 144 8.89 12.55 -0.99
CA GLY A 144 10.26 12.09 -1.17
C GLY A 144 10.43 10.57 -1.11
N THR A 145 11.67 10.13 -1.35
CA THR A 145 12.02 8.70 -1.43
C THR A 145 12.32 8.06 -0.08
N ASP A 146 12.56 8.85 0.97
CA ASP A 146 12.96 8.34 2.29
C ASP A 146 11.76 7.88 3.15
N VAL A 147 10.57 8.44 2.89
CA VAL A 147 9.32 8.05 3.57
C VAL A 147 8.99 6.60 3.26
N LEU A 148 8.72 5.78 4.28
CA LEU A 148 8.34 4.39 4.06
C LEU A 148 6.91 4.27 3.56
N VAL A 149 6.73 3.69 2.37
CA VAL A 149 5.40 3.44 1.80
C VAL A 149 5.03 1.98 2.01
N SER A 150 3.91 1.77 2.72
CA SER A 150 3.29 0.45 2.88
C SER A 150 1.93 0.41 2.21
N THR A 151 1.64 -0.66 1.49
CA THR A 151 0.32 -0.88 0.89
C THR A 151 -0.20 -2.28 1.18
N SER A 152 -1.52 -2.37 1.30
CA SER A 152 -2.27 -3.61 1.23
C SER A 152 -3.35 -3.44 0.16
N MET A 153 -3.53 -4.44 -0.68
CA MET A 153 -4.48 -4.38 -1.78
C MET A 153 -5.16 -5.73 -2.04
N ASP A 154 -6.08 -5.75 -2.98
CA ASP A 154 -6.74 -6.99 -3.39
C ASP A 154 -5.73 -7.94 -4.06
N LEU A 155 -5.91 -9.25 -3.90
CA LEU A 155 -5.11 -10.24 -4.63
C LEU A 155 -5.40 -10.23 -6.13
N HIS A 156 -6.52 -9.65 -6.54
CA HIS A 156 -6.81 -9.32 -7.94
C HIS A 156 -6.09 -8.06 -8.42
N GLY A 157 -5.31 -7.36 -7.58
CA GLY A 157 -4.51 -6.23 -8.03
C GLY A 157 -3.49 -6.61 -9.12
N ASN A 158 -3.37 -5.78 -10.15
CA ASN A 158 -2.36 -5.84 -11.19
C ASN A 158 -1.14 -5.03 -10.75
N VAL A 159 -0.20 -5.68 -10.06
CA VAL A 159 1.01 -5.02 -9.56
C VAL A 159 1.99 -4.78 -10.71
N SER A 160 2.01 -3.55 -11.22
CA SER A 160 3.00 -3.12 -12.20
C SER A 160 4.41 -3.08 -11.61
N GLU A 161 5.42 -3.11 -12.48
CA GLU A 161 6.81 -2.93 -12.05
C GLU A 161 7.02 -1.58 -11.36
N ARG A 162 6.40 -0.51 -11.87
CA ARG A 162 6.45 0.84 -11.25
C ARG A 162 5.87 0.83 -9.84
N LEU A 163 4.66 0.30 -9.65
CA LEU A 163 4.03 0.22 -8.33
C LEU A 163 4.87 -0.63 -7.36
N ALA A 164 5.40 -1.75 -7.85
CA ALA A 164 6.29 -2.60 -7.08
C ALA A 164 7.54 -1.85 -6.65
N GLN A 165 8.20 -1.10 -7.55
CA GLN A 165 9.42 -0.34 -7.25
C GLN A 165 9.16 0.77 -6.22
N GLU A 166 8.11 1.56 -6.41
CA GLU A 166 7.80 2.73 -5.58
C GLU A 166 7.26 2.40 -4.18
N THR A 167 6.72 1.20 -3.98
CA THR A 167 6.20 0.74 -2.68
C THR A 167 7.27 0.02 -1.87
N ASP A 168 7.56 0.41 -0.63
CA ASP A 168 8.59 -0.25 0.18
C ASP A 168 8.11 -1.57 0.81
N LEU A 169 6.88 -1.58 1.33
CA LEU A 169 6.22 -2.74 1.92
C LEU A 169 4.93 -3.03 1.17
N ILE A 170 4.83 -4.20 0.55
CA ILE A 170 3.70 -4.56 -0.31
C ILE A 170 3.16 -5.93 0.09
N THR A 171 1.84 -6.01 0.30
CA THR A 171 1.12 -7.26 0.55
C THR A 171 -0.25 -7.19 -0.11
N CYS A 172 -0.89 -8.35 -0.28
CA CYS A 172 -2.30 -8.45 -0.65
C CYS A 172 -3.08 -9.34 0.31
N TYR A 173 -4.38 -9.44 0.05
CA TYR A 173 -5.24 -10.46 0.62
C TYR A 173 -4.71 -11.86 0.27
N ARG A 174 -4.88 -12.81 1.18
CA ARG A 174 -4.47 -14.22 1.00
C ARG A 174 -5.67 -15.16 0.86
N MET A 175 -6.89 -14.63 0.94
CA MET A 175 -8.12 -15.39 0.76
C MET A 175 -8.97 -14.86 -0.40
N ALA A 176 -9.52 -15.80 -1.19
CA ALA A 176 -10.58 -15.58 -2.16
C ALA A 176 -11.71 -16.59 -1.88
N PRO A 177 -12.85 -16.18 -1.31
CA PRO A 177 -13.30 -14.80 -1.03
C PRO A 177 -12.46 -14.06 0.03
N HIS A 178 -12.47 -12.73 -0.02
CA HIS A 178 -11.61 -11.81 0.76
C HIS A 178 -12.00 -11.68 2.23
N GLU A 179 -12.04 -12.81 2.93
CA GLU A 179 -12.35 -12.88 4.35
C GLU A 179 -11.25 -12.29 5.23
N ASP A 180 -10.02 -12.17 4.69
CA ASP A 180 -8.84 -11.64 5.39
C ASP A 180 -8.50 -10.18 5.00
N ALA A 181 -9.45 -9.46 4.38
CA ALA A 181 -9.20 -8.12 3.88
C ALA A 181 -8.73 -7.16 4.99
N MET A 182 -9.30 -7.25 6.20
CA MET A 182 -8.92 -6.36 7.29
C MET A 182 -7.61 -6.76 7.97
N GLU A 183 -7.40 -8.06 8.13
CA GLU A 183 -6.18 -8.67 8.63
C GLU A 183 -4.99 -8.31 7.74
N SER A 184 -5.19 -8.31 6.42
CA SER A 184 -4.16 -7.94 5.46
C SER A 184 -3.84 -6.45 5.44
N LYS A 185 -4.81 -5.58 5.73
CA LYS A 185 -4.53 -4.13 5.92
C LYS A 185 -3.82 -3.88 7.24
N TYR A 186 -4.24 -4.56 8.31
CA TYR A 186 -3.55 -4.50 9.59
C TYR A 186 -2.10 -4.97 9.44
N ARG A 187 -1.85 -6.09 8.76
CA ARG A 187 -0.48 -6.59 8.50
C ARG A 187 0.41 -5.57 7.78
N ALA A 188 -0.12 -4.85 6.79
CA ALA A 188 0.65 -3.81 6.11
C ALA A 188 1.00 -2.63 7.04
N VAL A 189 0.06 -2.23 7.90
CA VAL A 189 0.26 -1.18 8.90
C VAL A 189 1.23 -1.63 10.00
N ASP A 190 1.08 -2.85 10.50
CA ASP A 190 1.92 -3.42 11.55
C ASP A 190 3.38 -3.53 11.09
N ASN A 191 3.61 -4.06 9.88
CA ASN A 191 4.94 -4.10 9.27
C ASN A 191 5.56 -2.71 9.07
N LEU A 192 4.74 -1.70 8.78
CA LEU A 192 5.19 -0.30 8.65
C LEU A 192 5.61 0.25 10.01
N LEU A 193 4.77 0.07 11.03
CA LEU A 193 5.04 0.53 12.39
C LEU A 193 6.30 -0.13 12.96
N ASP A 194 6.43 -1.45 12.85
CA ASP A 194 7.60 -2.21 13.32
C ASP A 194 8.91 -1.67 12.72
N ARG A 195 8.90 -1.34 11.42
CA ARG A 195 10.08 -0.79 10.75
C ARG A 195 10.43 0.62 11.19
N LEU A 196 9.43 1.47 11.37
CA LEU A 196 9.63 2.85 11.78
C LEU A 196 10.12 2.92 13.23
N GLU A 197 9.48 2.19 14.14
CA GLU A 197 9.88 2.11 15.55
C GLU A 197 11.26 1.46 15.72
N GLY A 198 11.55 0.42 14.93
CA GLY A 198 12.85 -0.26 14.96
C GLY A 198 13.97 0.48 14.24
N GLY A 199 13.69 1.60 13.57
CA GLY A 199 14.67 2.33 12.76
C GLY A 199 15.28 1.47 11.65
N MET A 200 14.53 0.49 11.13
CA MET A 200 15.03 -0.51 10.18
C MET A 200 15.15 0.01 8.75
N GLY A 201 14.49 1.13 8.43
CA GLY A 201 14.40 1.66 7.07
C GLY A 201 13.73 0.69 6.09
N LYS A 202 14.00 0.89 4.80
CA LYS A 202 13.44 0.06 3.72
C LYS A 202 13.96 -1.38 3.78
N PRO A 203 13.19 -2.39 3.32
CA PRO A 203 13.75 -3.70 3.07
C PRO A 203 14.98 -3.61 2.16
N LEU A 204 16.04 -4.33 2.51
CA LEU A 204 17.25 -4.40 1.68
C LEU A 204 16.97 -5.00 0.30
N PHE A 205 16.00 -5.90 0.23
CA PHE A 205 15.61 -6.59 -0.99
C PHE A 205 14.09 -6.72 -1.07
N LYS A 206 13.59 -6.63 -2.30
CA LYS A 206 12.19 -6.88 -2.68
C LYS A 206 12.22 -7.56 -4.04
N ALA A 207 11.59 -8.72 -4.13
CA ALA A 207 11.50 -9.48 -5.37
C ALA A 207 10.09 -9.35 -5.94
N TRP A 208 10.00 -8.87 -7.18
CA TRP A 208 8.78 -8.87 -7.97
C TRP A 208 9.01 -9.80 -9.17
N ILE A 209 8.15 -10.81 -9.31
CA ILE A 209 8.31 -11.86 -10.32
C ILE A 209 7.00 -11.96 -11.10
N PRO A 210 6.94 -11.44 -12.34
CA PRO A 210 5.76 -11.60 -13.17
C PRO A 210 5.65 -13.04 -13.64
N VAL A 211 4.45 -13.61 -13.52
CA VAL A 211 4.13 -14.95 -14.03
C VAL A 211 3.07 -14.75 -15.11
N PRO A 212 3.34 -15.09 -16.38
CA PRO A 212 2.47 -14.76 -17.52
C PRO A 212 1.25 -15.69 -17.58
N ILE A 213 0.37 -15.58 -16.59
CA ILE A 213 -0.86 -16.35 -16.45
C ILE A 213 -1.98 -15.39 -16.08
N LEU A 214 -3.04 -15.39 -16.89
CA LEU A 214 -4.24 -14.59 -16.64
C LEU A 214 -5.39 -15.52 -16.24
N LEU A 215 -5.93 -15.32 -15.03
CA LEU A 215 -7.08 -16.08 -14.54
C LEU A 215 -8.19 -15.12 -14.08
N PRO A 216 -9.46 -15.37 -14.45
CA PRO A 216 -10.57 -14.60 -13.94
C PRO A 216 -10.83 -14.97 -12.47
N GLY A 217 -11.23 -14.00 -11.64
CA GLY A 217 -11.35 -14.17 -10.18
C GLY A 217 -12.27 -15.31 -9.75
N GLU A 218 -13.25 -15.68 -10.57
CA GLU A 218 -14.14 -16.81 -10.34
C GLU A 218 -13.41 -18.17 -10.36
N LYS A 219 -12.18 -18.22 -10.88
CA LYS A 219 -11.32 -19.41 -10.94
C LYS A 219 -10.17 -19.40 -9.94
N THR A 220 -10.10 -18.41 -9.05
CA THR A 220 -8.92 -18.17 -8.19
C THR A 220 -9.24 -18.35 -6.71
N SER A 221 -10.40 -18.94 -6.37
CA SER A 221 -10.79 -19.19 -4.98
C SER A 221 -9.76 -20.02 -4.23
N THR A 222 -9.26 -19.49 -3.12
CA THR A 222 -8.26 -20.14 -2.26
C THR A 222 -8.85 -21.28 -1.40
N ARG A 223 -10.15 -21.58 -1.57
CA ARG A 223 -10.84 -22.69 -0.91
C ARG A 223 -10.68 -24.02 -1.65
N ILE A 224 -10.24 -23.99 -2.91
CA ILE A 224 -10.11 -25.16 -3.78
C ILE A 224 -8.76 -25.18 -4.48
N GLU A 225 -8.36 -26.34 -4.98
CA GLU A 225 -7.12 -26.49 -5.75
C GLU A 225 -7.23 -25.84 -7.14
N PRO A 226 -6.12 -25.28 -7.67
CA PRO A 226 -4.76 -25.28 -7.11
C PRO A 226 -4.46 -24.12 -6.16
N ALA A 227 -5.37 -23.14 -6.02
CA ALA A 227 -5.11 -21.94 -5.22
C ALA A 227 -4.97 -22.25 -3.72
N GLN A 228 -5.71 -23.23 -3.21
CA GLN A 228 -5.61 -23.68 -1.81
C GLN A 228 -4.17 -24.06 -1.43
N SER A 229 -3.58 -25.06 -2.11
CA SER A 229 -2.21 -25.49 -1.81
C SER A 229 -1.17 -24.42 -2.18
N LEU A 230 -1.43 -23.62 -3.21
CA LEU A 230 -0.56 -22.52 -3.61
C LEU A 230 -0.43 -21.45 -2.51
N TYR A 231 -1.57 -20.94 -2.00
CA TYR A 231 -1.59 -19.89 -0.97
C TYR A 231 -1.19 -20.42 0.41
N ALA A 232 -1.44 -21.70 0.72
CA ALA A 232 -0.94 -22.34 1.94
C ALA A 232 0.59 -22.33 2.05
N ARG A 233 1.33 -22.15 0.94
CA ARG A 233 2.79 -22.02 0.96
C ARG A 233 3.29 -20.66 1.43
N ILE A 234 2.43 -19.63 1.48
CA ILE A 234 2.83 -18.26 1.84
C ILE A 234 3.26 -18.19 3.31
N GLU A 235 2.44 -18.72 4.23
CA GLU A 235 2.72 -18.62 5.67
C GLU A 235 4.07 -19.23 6.06
N PRO A 236 4.43 -20.47 5.66
CA PRO A 236 5.76 -21.02 5.93
C PRO A 236 6.92 -20.20 5.34
N ILE A 237 6.69 -19.42 4.30
CA ILE A 237 7.71 -18.50 3.73
C ILE A 237 7.84 -17.26 4.61
N THR A 238 6.72 -16.69 5.09
CA THR A 238 6.74 -15.51 5.98
C THR A 238 7.37 -15.78 7.34
N LEU A 239 7.44 -17.03 7.78
CA LEU A 239 8.07 -17.43 9.04
C LEU A 239 9.59 -17.63 8.96
N ARG A 240 10.20 -17.46 7.78
CA ARG A 240 11.64 -17.63 7.61
C ARG A 240 12.38 -16.37 8.08
N ASP A 241 13.52 -16.58 8.73
CA ASP A 241 14.39 -15.50 9.18
C ASP A 241 14.74 -14.54 8.02
N GLY A 242 14.52 -13.25 8.25
CA GLY A 242 14.79 -12.18 7.28
C GLY A 242 13.69 -11.94 6.25
N VAL A 243 12.60 -12.72 6.24
CA VAL A 243 11.43 -12.46 5.39
C VAL A 243 10.46 -11.55 6.14
N THR A 244 10.15 -10.38 5.59
CA THR A 244 9.12 -9.48 6.15
C THR A 244 7.72 -9.93 5.75
N ASP A 245 7.51 -10.22 4.47
CA ASP A 245 6.22 -10.68 3.96
C ASP A 245 6.40 -11.45 2.64
N ALA A 246 5.36 -12.18 2.25
CA ALA A 246 5.24 -12.82 0.96
C ALA A 246 3.76 -12.80 0.54
N ALA A 247 3.52 -12.62 -0.75
CA ALA A 247 2.19 -12.45 -1.30
C ALA A 247 2.14 -12.95 -2.75
N ILE A 248 0.94 -13.32 -3.19
CA ILE A 248 0.66 -13.78 -4.55
C ILE A 248 -0.51 -12.94 -5.04
N TRP A 249 -0.27 -12.19 -6.12
CA TRP A 249 -1.32 -11.54 -6.88
C TRP A 249 -1.70 -12.43 -8.05
N ILE A 250 -2.99 -12.63 -8.25
CA ILE A 250 -3.50 -13.38 -9.39
C ILE A 250 -3.86 -12.47 -10.57
N GLY A 251 -3.93 -11.16 -10.31
CA GLY A 251 -4.30 -10.14 -11.28
C GLY A 251 -5.81 -10.07 -11.53
N TYR A 252 -6.19 -9.11 -12.37
CA TYR A 252 -7.56 -8.82 -12.75
C TYR A 252 -7.73 -8.99 -14.26
N ALA A 253 -8.32 -10.12 -14.65
CA ALA A 253 -8.51 -10.49 -16.05
C ALA A 253 -9.52 -9.63 -16.83
N TRP A 254 -10.27 -8.77 -16.15
CA TRP A 254 -11.29 -7.92 -16.76
C TRP A 254 -10.82 -6.49 -17.02
N ALA A 255 -9.51 -6.25 -16.95
CA ALA A 255 -8.85 -5.09 -17.52
C ALA A 255 -8.00 -5.54 -18.72
N ASP A 256 -7.90 -4.69 -19.75
CA ASP A 256 -7.03 -4.89 -20.91
C ASP A 256 -5.89 -3.88 -20.81
N GLU A 257 -4.85 -4.23 -20.06
CA GLU A 257 -3.73 -3.34 -19.75
C GLU A 257 -2.38 -4.06 -19.95
N PRO A 258 -1.31 -3.33 -20.34
CA PRO A 258 0.02 -3.92 -20.54
C PRO A 258 0.64 -4.59 -19.30
N ARG A 259 0.13 -4.28 -18.09
CA ARG A 259 0.63 -4.78 -16.81
C ARG A 259 0.02 -6.12 -16.35
N ASN A 260 -0.83 -6.72 -17.18
CA ASN A 260 -1.53 -7.99 -16.90
C ASN A 260 -0.74 -9.23 -17.32
#